data_AF-A0A956YAU7-F1
#
_entry.id   AF-A0A956YAU7-F1
#
_cell.length_a   1.000
_cell.length_b   1.000
_cell.length_c   1.000
_cell.angle_alpha   90.00
_cell.angle_beta   90.00
_cell.angle_gamma   90.00
#
_symmetry.space_group_name_H-M   'P 1'
#
loop_
_entity.id
_entity.type
_entity.pdbx_description
1 polymer ?
#
loop_
_entity_poly.entity_id
_entity_poly.type
_entity_poly.pdbx_seq_one_letter_code
_entity_poly.pdbx_strand_id
1 'polypeptide(L)'
;MMGSLARNSLTAFVAITIPLLLIVGSARLAMIPAFLHFNYALPGFEEDYYGFTIEDRLAYGFYALDYMLNGEGISYLADLTLPGEKCYPSQAS
;
A
#
# COMPACT_ATOMS: atom_id res chain seq x y z
N MET A 1 -38.87 -26.70 -3.90
CA MET A 1 -38.62 -25.46 -4.68
C MET A 1 -37.80 -24.43 -3.89
N MET A 2 -38.17 -24.10 -2.64
CA MET A 2 -37.48 -23.11 -1.78
C MET A 2 -35.98 -23.38 -1.54
N GLY A 3 -35.58 -24.63 -1.27
CA GLY A 3 -34.17 -24.98 -0.99
C GLY A 3 -33.22 -24.89 -2.20
N SER A 4 -33.76 -24.96 -3.41
CA SER A 4 -32.99 -24.78 -4.65
C SER A 4 -32.64 -23.31 -4.87
N LEU A 5 -33.61 -22.42 -4.63
CA LEU A 5 -33.45 -20.98 -4.79
C LEU A 5 -32.44 -20.40 -3.77
N ALA A 6 -32.51 -20.86 -2.52
CA ALA A 6 -31.58 -20.47 -1.45
C ALA A 6 -30.14 -20.92 -1.76
N ARG A 7 -29.96 -22.16 -2.24
CA ARG A 7 -28.65 -22.68 -2.64
C ARG A 7 -28.05 -21.86 -3.78
N ASN A 8 -28.85 -21.56 -4.82
CA ASN A 8 -28.37 -20.78 -5.96
C ASN A 8 -28.01 -19.34 -5.57
N SER A 9 -28.76 -18.72 -4.65
CA SER A 9 -28.46 -17.38 -4.15
C SER A 9 -27.15 -17.35 -3.36
N LEU A 10 -26.91 -18.36 -2.51
CA LEU A 10 -25.64 -18.50 -1.78
C LEU A 10 -24.46 -18.71 -2.75
N THR A 11 -24.62 -19.57 -3.76
CA THR A 11 -23.58 -19.77 -4.78
C THR A 11 -23.24 -18.48 -5.51
N ALA A 12 -24.25 -17.71 -5.93
CA ALA A 12 -24.04 -16.43 -6.61
C ALA A 12 -23.33 -15.42 -5.68
N PHE A 13 -23.76 -15.33 -4.42
CA PHE A 13 -23.13 -14.46 -3.42
C PHE A 13 -21.65 -14.80 -3.23
N VAL A 14 -21.32 -16.07 -3.03
CA VAL A 14 -19.93 -16.52 -2.85
C VAL A 14 -19.12 -16.27 -4.12
N ALA A 15 -19.66 -16.59 -5.30
CA ALA A 15 -18.97 -16.42 -6.58
C ALA A 15 -18.59 -14.96 -6.87
N ILE A 16 -19.40 -14.00 -6.42
CA ILE A 16 -19.12 -12.56 -6.58
C ILE A 16 -18.21 -12.05 -5.46
N THR A 17 -18.46 -12.47 -4.23
CA THR A 17 -17.77 -11.94 -3.04
C THR A 17 -16.31 -12.38 -3.01
N ILE A 18 -15.99 -13.61 -3.40
CA ILE A 18 -14.61 -14.12 -3.34
C ILE A 18 -13.65 -13.30 -4.22
N PRO A 19 -13.89 -13.07 -5.53
CA PRO A 19 -13.03 -12.21 -6.34
C PRO A 19 -12.91 -10.78 -5.78
N LEU A 20 -14.02 -10.21 -5.29
CA LEU A 20 -14.01 -8.86 -4.71
C LEU A 20 -13.11 -8.79 -3.47
N LEU A 21 -13.23 -9.77 -2.56
CA LEU A 21 -12.38 -9.86 -1.37
C LEU A 21 -10.92 -10.10 -1.72
N LEU A 22 -10.61 -10.84 -2.79
CA LEU A 22 -9.24 -11.04 -3.23
C LEU A 22 -8.64 -9.73 -3.77
N ILE A 23 -9.39 -8.95 -4.53
CA ILE A 23 -8.92 -7.67 -5.08
C ILE A 23 -8.70 -6.66 -3.95
N VAL A 24 -9.72 -6.41 -3.12
CA VAL A 24 -9.62 -5.44 -2.01
C VAL A 24 -8.64 -5.93 -0.95
N GLY A 25 -8.66 -7.23 -0.65
CA GLY A 25 -7.76 -7.86 0.32
C GLY A 25 -6.30 -7.80 -0.11
N SER A 26 -5.99 -8.05 -1.38
CA SER A 26 -4.61 -7.95 -1.88
C SER A 26 -4.08 -6.51 -1.82
N ALA A 27 -4.89 -5.52 -2.23
CA ALA A 27 -4.55 -4.12 -2.06
C ALA A 27 -4.32 -3.77 -0.59
N ARG A 28 -5.19 -4.24 0.31
CA ARG A 28 -5.03 -4.01 1.76
C ARG A 28 -3.76 -4.66 2.33
N LEU A 29 -3.42 -5.87 1.87
CA LEU A 29 -2.19 -6.56 2.27
C LEU A 29 -0.93 -5.85 1.76
N ALA A 30 -0.97 -5.22 0.58
CA ALA A 30 0.14 -4.41 0.09
C ALA A 30 0.36 -3.13 0.92
N MET A 31 -0.66 -2.67 1.64
CA MET A 31 -0.63 -1.44 2.46
C MET A 31 -0.29 -1.69 3.94
N ILE A 32 0.27 -2.84 4.31
CA ILE A 32 0.73 -3.07 5.69
C ILE A 32 2.24 -2.81 5.82
N PRO A 33 2.74 -2.28 6.95
CA PRO A 33 4.16 -2.04 7.15
C PRO A 33 5.05 -3.27 6.92
N ALA A 34 4.55 -4.45 7.31
CA ALA A 34 5.25 -5.72 7.10
C ALA A 34 5.50 -6.03 5.61
N PHE A 35 4.61 -5.62 4.71
CA PHE A 35 4.79 -5.81 3.27
C PHE A 35 5.95 -4.97 2.75
N LEU A 36 6.05 -3.70 3.16
CA LEU A 36 7.16 -2.82 2.76
C LEU A 36 8.51 -3.36 3.27
N HIS A 37 8.58 -3.73 4.55
CA HIS A 37 9.78 -4.33 5.11
C HIS A 37 10.23 -5.58 4.36
N PHE A 38 9.29 -6.47 4.03
CA PHE A 38 9.59 -7.69 3.29
C PHE A 38 10.12 -7.39 1.88
N ASN A 39 9.45 -6.49 1.14
CA ASN A 39 9.84 -6.19 -0.24
C ASN A 39 11.19 -5.49 -0.33
N TYR A 40 11.48 -4.55 0.56
CA TYR A 40 12.76 -3.86 0.60
C TYR A 40 13.92 -4.74 1.11
N ALA A 41 13.61 -5.84 1.80
CA ALA A 41 14.61 -6.83 2.24
C ALA A 41 14.89 -7.93 1.19
N LEU A 42 14.27 -7.87 0.01
CA LEU A 42 14.47 -8.89 -1.02
C LEU A 42 15.92 -8.91 -1.51
N PRO A 43 16.53 -10.10 -1.67
CA PRO A 43 17.85 -10.22 -2.29
C PRO A 43 17.84 -9.60 -3.69
N GLY A 44 18.80 -8.72 -3.97
CA GLY A 44 18.90 -8.04 -5.26
C GLY A 44 17.93 -6.87 -5.44
N PHE A 45 17.31 -6.36 -4.36
CA PHE A 45 16.58 -5.11 -4.43
C PHE A 45 17.51 -3.98 -4.89
N GLU A 46 17.13 -3.30 -5.97
CA GLU A 46 17.99 -2.31 -6.62
C GLU A 46 18.17 -1.05 -5.77
N GLU A 47 19.34 -0.43 -5.90
CA GLU A 47 19.59 0.88 -5.31
C GLU A 47 18.64 1.93 -5.90
N ASP A 48 18.27 2.91 -5.08
CA ASP A 48 17.39 3.98 -5.53
C ASP A 48 18.10 4.92 -6.50
N TYR A 49 17.42 5.27 -7.60
CA TYR A 49 17.94 6.24 -8.56
C TYR A 49 18.23 7.61 -7.93
N TYR A 50 17.44 8.01 -6.92
CA TYR A 50 17.61 9.29 -6.21
C TYR A 50 18.45 9.15 -4.92
N GLY A 51 19.07 7.98 -4.68
CA GLY A 51 19.96 7.75 -3.54
C GLY A 51 19.27 7.53 -2.20
N PHE A 52 17.98 7.18 -2.18
CA PHE A 52 17.27 6.76 -0.97
C PHE A 52 17.82 5.43 -0.46
N THR A 53 18.19 5.37 0.81
CA THR A 53 18.50 4.09 1.47
C THR A 53 17.22 3.31 1.74
N ILE A 54 17.33 2.06 2.16
CA ILE A 54 16.17 1.26 2.57
C ILE A 54 15.43 1.96 3.74
N GLU A 55 16.17 2.54 4.68
CA GLU A 55 15.62 3.27 5.83
C GLU A 55 14.84 4.50 5.39
N ASP A 56 15.36 5.26 4.42
CA ASP A 56 14.63 6.39 3.84
C ASP A 56 13.31 5.90 3.23
N ARG A 57 13.38 4.90 2.33
CA ARG A 57 12.20 4.36 1.64
C ARG A 57 11.13 3.87 2.62
N LEU A 58 11.54 3.23 3.72
CA LEU A 58 10.63 2.80 4.77
C LEU A 58 10.01 3.99 5.49
N ALA A 59 10.78 5.01 5.86
CA ALA A 59 10.28 6.21 6.51
C ALA A 59 9.22 6.92 5.64
N TYR A 60 9.54 7.22 4.38
CA TYR A 60 8.58 7.84 3.45
C TYR A 60 7.41 6.92 3.11
N GLY A 61 7.66 5.63 2.97
CA GLY A 61 6.64 4.63 2.71
C GLY A 61 5.60 4.56 3.83
N PHE A 62 6.01 4.68 5.09
CA PHE A 62 5.08 4.66 6.22
C PHE A 62 4.19 5.90 6.26
N TYR A 63 4.72 7.10 5.96
CA TYR A 63 3.85 8.28 5.79
C TYR A 63 2.82 8.10 4.69
N ALA A 64 3.19 7.46 3.57
CA ALA A 64 2.24 7.14 2.51
C ALA A 64 1.17 6.13 2.97
N LEU A 65 1.57 5.08 3.71
CA LEU A 65 0.61 4.13 4.29
C LEU A 65 -0.35 4.83 5.25
N ASP A 66 0.16 5.66 6.16
CA ASP A 66 -0.67 6.39 7.11
C ASP A 66 -1.68 7.28 6.39
N TYR A 67 -1.25 8.06 5.40
CA TYR A 67 -2.15 8.88 4.58
C TYR A 67 -3.26 8.08 3.89
N MET A 68 -2.91 6.91 3.33
CA MET A 68 -3.89 6.05 2.64
C MET A 68 -4.89 5.41 3.60
N LEU A 69 -4.55 5.26 4.88
CA LEU A 69 -5.30 4.45 5.84
C LEU A 69 -5.98 5.24 6.96
N ASN A 70 -5.52 6.45 7.27
CA ASN A 70 -6.04 7.25 8.38
C ASN A 70 -7.28 8.08 8.02
N GLY A 71 -7.58 8.24 6.73
CA GLY A 71 -8.73 9.02 6.24
C GLY A 71 -8.55 10.53 6.38
N GLU A 72 -7.32 11.01 6.60
CA GLU A 72 -7.03 12.44 6.66
C GLU A 72 -7.01 13.09 5.27
N GLY A 73 -7.19 14.42 5.26
CA GLY A 73 -7.07 15.22 4.05
C GLY A 73 -5.61 15.41 3.63
N ILE A 74 -5.41 16.00 2.46
CA ILE A 74 -4.07 16.28 1.89
C ILE A 74 -3.16 17.10 2.83
N SER A 75 -3.74 17.83 3.79
CA SER A 75 -3.01 18.56 4.82
C SER A 75 -2.08 17.66 5.63
N TYR A 76 -2.43 16.39 5.86
CA TYR A 76 -1.55 15.43 6.53
C TYR A 76 -0.17 15.41 5.88
N LEU A 77 -0.11 15.29 4.55
CA LEU A 77 1.14 15.27 3.80
C LEU A 77 1.83 16.65 3.78
N ALA A 78 1.03 17.72 3.74
CA ALA A 78 1.56 19.09 3.70
C ALA A 78 2.26 19.48 5.02
N ASP A 79 1.79 18.94 6.14
CA ASP A 79 2.29 19.23 7.48
C ASP A 79 3.45 18.30 7.89
N LEU A 80 3.83 17.32 7.07
CA LEU A 80 4.97 16.43 7.34
C LEU A 80 6.29 17.20 7.35
N THR A 81 7.04 17.07 8.44
CA THR A 81 8.44 17.51 8.51
C THR A 81 9.36 16.39 8.06
N LEU A 82 9.86 16.50 6.82
CA LEU A 82 10.72 15.50 6.20
C LEU A 82 12.20 15.92 6.27
N PRO A 83 13.14 14.96 6.39
CA PRO A 83 14.57 15.25 6.28
C PRO A 83 14.91 15.65 4.83
N GLY A 84 14.90 16.96 4.57
CA GLY A 84 14.81 17.57 3.24
C GLY A 84 16.00 17.40 2.27
N GLU A 85 17.04 16.63 2.61
CA GLU A 85 18.22 16.48 1.73
C GLU A 85 17.92 15.66 0.46
N LYS A 86 16.95 14.73 0.50
CA LYS A 86 16.67 13.80 -0.62
C LYS A 86 15.32 14.03 -1.32
N CYS A 87 14.49 14.95 -0.84
CA CYS A 87 13.16 15.23 -1.41
C CYS A 87 13.20 16.10 -2.68
N TYR A 88 14.37 16.59 -3.08
CA TYR A 88 14.55 17.39 -4.28
C TYR A 88 15.60 16.72 -5.16
N PRO A 89 15.33 16.47 -6.46
CA PRO A 89 16.39 16.05 -7.36
C PRO A 89 17.50 17.10 -7.32
N SER A 90 18.76 16.65 -7.34
CA SER A 90 19.87 17.60 -7.39
C SER A 90 19.65 18.52 -8.60
N GLN A 91 19.65 19.83 -8.34
CA GLN A 91 19.56 20.83 -9.41
C GLN A 91 20.91 20.81 -10.13
N ALA A 92 21.17 19.77 -10.91
CA ALA A 92 22.36 19.71 -11.74
C ALA A 92 22.22 20.76 -12.85
N SER A 93 23.10 21.76 -12.78
CA SER A 93 23.37 22.82 -13.76
C SER A 93 23.91 22.27 -15.08
#